data_AF-F9Q5N8-F1
#
_entry.id   AF-F9Q5N8-F1
#
_cell.length_a   1.000
_cell.length_b   1.000
_cell.length_c   1.000
_cell.angle_alpha   90.00
_cell.angle_beta   90.00
_cell.angle_gamma   90.00
#
_symmetry.space_group_name_H-M   'P 1'
#
loop_
_entity.id
_entity.type
_entity.pdbx_description
1 polymer ?
#
loop_
_entity_poly.entity_id
_entity_poly.type
_entity_poly.pdbx_seq_one_letter_code
_entity_poly.pdbx_strand_id
1 'polypeptide(L)'
;MQYKAFDDWLASTALGGANQSYIEELYESYLTDPDSIDADWRAIFDALPKVSTTVEQPHSPVRDYFRRLAREHSSETVTVIDPEASAKLVKVLQFINAYRFRGHLEAHLDPLNYYRWKTSHVPELDYHYHGLTEQDLDETFNINHYVYKRDTIKLGELAHMLKETYCGSIGLEFMHVQDMEQKLWLQGKLESRLEKPLFSKEEKLIS
;
A
#
# COMPACT_ATOMS: atom_id res chain seq x y z
N MET A 1 -15.45 -8.21 4.59
CA MET A 1 -16.31 -8.19 3.38
C MET A 1 -17.34 -9.27 3.57
N GLN A 2 -18.60 -8.89 3.76
CA GLN A 2 -19.70 -9.76 4.20
C GLN A 2 -20.74 -9.84 3.09
N TYR A 3 -21.51 -10.92 3.03
CA TYR A 3 -22.56 -11.16 2.03
C TYR A 3 -23.74 -10.21 2.26
N LYS A 4 -23.56 -8.91 2.03
CA LYS A 4 -24.45 -7.87 2.56
C LYS A 4 -25.94 -8.11 2.28
N ALA A 5 -26.30 -8.51 1.06
CA ALA A 5 -27.70 -8.78 0.69
C ALA A 5 -28.26 -10.05 1.35
N PHE A 6 -27.46 -11.12 1.41
CA PHE A 6 -27.81 -12.37 2.07
C PHE A 6 -27.84 -12.22 3.61
N ASP A 7 -26.89 -11.50 4.19
CA ASP A 7 -26.82 -11.21 5.63
C ASP A 7 -28.00 -10.35 6.08
N ASP A 8 -28.34 -9.30 5.31
CA ASP A 8 -29.51 -8.46 5.57
C ASP A 8 -30.81 -9.29 5.48
N TRP A 9 -30.91 -10.20 4.50
CA TRP A 9 -32.04 -11.12 4.37
C TRP A 9 -32.10 -12.14 5.52
N LEU A 10 -30.97 -12.73 5.89
CA LEU A 10 -30.86 -13.73 6.94
C LEU A 10 -31.20 -13.12 8.31
N ALA A 11 -30.74 -11.89 8.57
CA ALA A 11 -31.08 -11.11 9.75
C ALA A 11 -32.56 -10.70 9.80
N SER A 12 -33.21 -10.53 8.64
CA SER A 12 -34.64 -10.23 8.56
C SER A 12 -35.55 -11.46 8.74
N THR A 13 -34.99 -12.66 8.69
CA THR A 13 -35.73 -13.93 8.74
C THR A 13 -35.54 -14.63 10.08
N ALA A 14 -36.55 -15.38 10.55
CA ALA A 14 -36.47 -16.20 11.78
C ALA A 14 -35.39 -17.31 11.75
N LEU A 15 -34.73 -17.49 10.60
CA LEU A 15 -33.73 -18.51 10.34
C LEU A 15 -32.30 -18.07 10.71
N GLY A 16 -32.05 -16.76 10.86
CA GLY A 16 -30.72 -16.18 11.13
C GLY A 16 -30.17 -16.34 12.55
N GLY A 17 -30.72 -17.27 13.34
CA GLY A 17 -30.25 -17.59 14.69
C GLY A 17 -29.51 -18.92 14.73
N ALA A 18 -30.16 -19.95 15.25
CA ALA A 18 -29.54 -21.27 15.47
C ALA A 18 -29.10 -21.99 14.18
N ASN A 19 -29.67 -21.65 13.03
CA ASN A 19 -29.40 -22.31 11.74
C ASN A 19 -28.50 -21.48 10.82
N GLN A 20 -27.96 -20.35 11.29
CA GLN A 20 -27.20 -19.42 10.46
C GLN A 20 -26.03 -20.09 9.74
N SER A 21 -25.21 -20.87 10.45
CA SER A 21 -24.04 -21.52 9.87
C SER A 21 -24.39 -22.57 8.81
N TYR A 22 -25.53 -23.25 8.96
CA TYR A 22 -26.02 -24.22 7.99
C TYR A 22 -26.52 -23.53 6.71
N ILE A 23 -27.23 -22.41 6.85
CA ILE A 23 -27.77 -21.65 5.73
C ILE A 23 -26.65 -20.91 4.97
N GLU A 24 -25.63 -20.43 5.69
CA GLU A 24 -24.39 -19.89 5.10
C GLU A 24 -23.69 -20.93 4.23
N GLU A 25 -23.50 -22.16 4.74
CA GLU A 25 -22.89 -23.26 3.98
C GLU A 25 -23.72 -23.67 2.75
N LEU A 26 -25.04 -23.65 2.89
CA LEU A 26 -25.97 -23.91 1.79
C LEU A 26 -25.92 -22.81 0.72
N TYR A 27 -25.77 -21.55 1.13
CA TYR A 27 -25.61 -20.42 0.22
C TYR A 27 -24.26 -20.45 -0.50
N GLU A 28 -23.17 -20.83 0.19
CA GLU A 28 -21.86 -21.03 -0.45
C GLU A 28 -21.89 -22.15 -1.49
N SER A 29 -22.67 -23.21 -1.25
CA SER A 29 -22.89 -24.30 -2.20
C SER A 29 -23.66 -23.80 -3.43
N TYR A 30 -24.72 -23.01 -3.23
CA TYR A 30 -25.47 -22.36 -4.32
C TYR A 30 -24.59 -21.44 -5.19
N LEU A 31 -23.69 -20.66 -4.58
CA LEU A 31 -22.75 -19.80 -5.33
C LEU A 31 -21.73 -20.60 -6.15
N THR A 32 -21.44 -21.84 -5.76
CA THR A 32 -20.51 -22.73 -6.47
C THR A 32 -21.20 -23.49 -7.59
N ASP A 33 -22.36 -24.07 -7.29
CA ASP A 33 -23.22 -24.79 -8.21
C ASP A 33 -24.68 -24.68 -7.75
N PRO A 34 -25.53 -23.89 -8.44
CA PRO A 34 -26.94 -23.76 -8.09
C PRO A 34 -27.71 -25.09 -8.13
N ASP A 35 -27.26 -26.07 -8.93
CA ASP A 35 -27.89 -27.38 -9.05
C ASP A 35 -27.58 -28.32 -7.88
N SER A 36 -26.59 -27.96 -7.04
CA SER A 36 -26.16 -28.77 -5.89
C SER A 36 -27.09 -28.70 -4.68
N ILE A 37 -28.06 -27.76 -4.68
CA ILE A 37 -29.01 -27.55 -3.59
C ILE A 37 -30.46 -27.86 -4.01
N ASP A 38 -31.29 -28.15 -3.02
CA ASP A 38 -32.72 -28.42 -3.19
C ASP A 38 -33.44 -27.26 -3.88
N ALA A 39 -34.46 -27.59 -4.70
CA ALA A 39 -35.20 -26.63 -5.51
C ALA A 39 -35.88 -25.52 -4.69
N ASP A 40 -36.34 -25.84 -3.49
CA ASP A 40 -36.98 -24.86 -2.58
C ASP A 40 -35.97 -23.80 -2.12
N TRP A 41 -34.74 -24.20 -1.80
CA TRP A 41 -33.68 -23.28 -1.40
C TRP A 41 -33.15 -22.46 -2.57
N ARG A 42 -33.07 -23.06 -3.75
CA ARG A 42 -32.68 -22.35 -4.98
C ARG A 42 -33.63 -21.22 -5.30
N ALA A 43 -34.95 -21.47 -5.22
CA ALA A 43 -35.97 -20.45 -5.45
C ALA A 43 -35.87 -19.28 -4.46
N ILE A 44 -35.50 -19.57 -3.21
CA ILE A 44 -35.28 -18.54 -2.18
C ILE A 44 -34.06 -17.68 -2.52
N PHE A 45 -32.93 -18.29 -2.91
CA PHE A 45 -31.70 -17.56 -3.23
C PHE A 45 -31.79 -16.80 -4.57
N ASP A 46 -32.48 -17.34 -5.57
CA ASP A 46 -32.76 -16.65 -6.83
C ASP A 46 -33.60 -15.37 -6.64
N ALA A 47 -34.45 -15.35 -5.61
CA ALA A 47 -35.29 -14.22 -5.26
C ALA A 47 -34.57 -13.13 -4.44
N LEU A 48 -33.30 -13.36 -4.05
CA LEU A 48 -32.55 -12.36 -3.29
C LEU A 48 -32.25 -11.12 -4.15
N PRO A 49 -32.42 -9.91 -3.60
CA PRO A 49 -32.10 -8.70 -4.31
C PRO A 49 -30.58 -8.63 -4.55
N LYS A 50 -30.18 -8.50 -5.81
CA LYS A 50 -28.79 -8.28 -6.21
C LYS A 50 -28.39 -6.83 -5.90
N VAL A 51 -28.23 -6.52 -4.61
CA VAL A 51 -28.01 -5.15 -4.10
C VAL A 51 -26.60 -4.62 -4.44
N SER A 52 -25.68 -5.47 -4.87
CA SER A 52 -24.26 -5.12 -5.05
C SER A 52 -23.83 -5.19 -6.51
N THR A 53 -23.07 -4.18 -6.98
CA THR A 53 -22.36 -4.18 -8.29
C THR A 53 -21.19 -5.18 -8.37
N THR A 54 -20.96 -5.93 -7.29
CA THR A 54 -19.92 -6.94 -7.15
C THR A 54 -20.55 -8.33 -7.21
N VAL A 55 -20.02 -9.19 -8.07
CA VAL A 55 -20.41 -10.61 -8.14
C VAL A 55 -20.06 -11.28 -6.81
N GLU A 56 -21.04 -11.89 -6.14
CA GLU A 56 -20.81 -12.65 -4.91
C GLU A 56 -20.01 -13.91 -5.22
N GLN A 57 -18.98 -14.20 -4.42
CA GLN A 57 -18.07 -15.33 -4.62
C GLN A 57 -18.04 -16.23 -3.39
N PRO A 58 -17.96 -17.56 -3.55
CA PRO A 58 -17.82 -18.48 -2.42
C PRO A 58 -16.60 -18.18 -1.56
N HIS A 59 -16.77 -18.17 -0.23
CA HIS A 59 -15.66 -17.94 0.71
C HIS A 59 -15.03 -19.23 1.27
N SER A 60 -15.63 -20.40 1.01
CA SER A 60 -15.09 -21.71 1.39
C SER A 60 -13.64 -21.97 0.93
N PRO A 61 -13.19 -21.60 -0.29
CA PRO A 61 -11.82 -21.89 -0.73
C PRO A 61 -10.77 -21.12 0.08
N VAL A 62 -11.11 -19.88 0.48
CA VAL A 62 -10.25 -19.04 1.30
C VAL A 62 -10.19 -19.57 2.72
N ARG A 63 -11.34 -19.92 3.31
CA ARG A 63 -11.41 -20.50 4.67
C ARG A 63 -10.66 -21.84 4.77
N ASP A 64 -10.78 -22.69 3.74
CA ASP A 64 -10.07 -23.96 3.69
C ASP A 64 -8.56 -23.79 3.48
N TYR A 65 -8.15 -22.80 2.69
CA TYR A 65 -6.74 -22.42 2.56
C TYR A 65 -6.14 -22.02 3.91
N PHE A 66 -6.79 -21.12 4.65
CA PHE A 66 -6.36 -20.73 6.01
C PHE A 66 -6.40 -21.89 7.01
N ARG A 67 -7.40 -22.77 6.93
CA ARG A 67 -7.51 -23.96 7.78
C ARG A 67 -6.38 -24.96 7.51
N ARG A 68 -5.96 -25.13 6.25
CA ARG A 68 -4.81 -25.96 5.87
C ARG A 68 -3.51 -25.34 6.39
N LEU A 69 -3.29 -24.05 6.17
CA LEU A 69 -2.15 -23.31 6.73
C LEU A 69 -2.02 -23.45 8.25
N ALA A 70 -3.14 -23.31 8.98
CA ALA A 70 -3.16 -23.49 10.44
C ALA A 70 -2.86 -24.93 10.89
N ARG A 71 -3.20 -25.94 10.08
CA ARG A 71 -2.93 -27.37 10.36
C ARG A 71 -1.51 -27.78 9.99
N GLU A 72 -0.92 -27.17 8.96
CA GLU A 72 0.39 -27.54 8.44
C GLU A 72 1.56 -26.96 9.23
N HIS A 73 1.31 -26.20 10.31
CA HIS A 73 2.36 -25.52 11.11
C HIS A 73 3.36 -24.72 10.25
N SER A 74 2.96 -24.33 9.03
CA SER A 74 3.74 -23.42 8.21
C SER A 74 3.56 -22.03 8.79
N SER A 75 4.54 -21.58 9.57
CA SER A 75 4.69 -20.18 9.94
C SER A 75 5.20 -19.37 8.74
N GLU A 76 4.67 -19.61 7.55
CA GLU A 76 4.65 -18.57 6.52
C GLU A 76 3.68 -17.52 7.04
N THR A 77 4.23 -16.34 7.34
CA THR A 77 3.46 -15.20 7.80
C THR A 77 2.45 -14.86 6.71
N VAL A 78 1.23 -15.38 6.81
CA VAL A 78 0.14 -14.90 5.97
C VAL A 78 -0.08 -13.47 6.42
N THR A 79 0.46 -12.52 5.65
CA THR A 79 0.15 -11.12 5.81
C THR A 79 -1.33 -11.00 5.50
N VAL A 80 -2.15 -10.94 6.56
CA VAL A 80 -3.49 -10.36 6.42
C VAL A 80 -3.23 -8.96 5.91
N ILE A 81 -3.46 -8.76 4.62
CA ILE A 81 -3.35 -7.47 3.96
C ILE A 81 -4.46 -6.62 4.57
N ASP A 82 -4.14 -5.93 5.67
CA ASP A 82 -5.03 -4.93 6.22
C ASP A 82 -5.30 -3.90 5.11
N PRO A 83 -6.57 -3.75 4.66
CA PRO A 83 -6.91 -2.82 3.60
C PRO A 83 -6.50 -1.38 3.95
N GLU A 84 -6.50 -1.02 5.24
CA GLU A 84 -6.09 0.30 5.71
C GLU A 84 -4.57 0.48 5.63
N ALA A 85 -3.79 -0.46 6.18
CA ALA A 85 -2.33 -0.47 6.02
C ALA A 85 -1.90 -0.44 4.54
N SER A 86 -2.66 -1.12 3.66
CA SER A 86 -2.41 -1.13 2.23
C SER A 86 -2.69 0.22 1.57
N ALA A 87 -3.78 0.89 1.97
CA ALA A 87 -4.09 2.23 1.51
C ALA A 87 -3.04 3.25 1.97
N LYS A 88 -2.56 3.15 3.22
CA LYS A 88 -1.45 3.98 3.72
C LYS A 88 -0.16 3.72 2.95
N LEU A 89 0.17 2.46 2.65
CA LEU A 89 1.35 2.12 1.84
C LEU A 89 1.31 2.79 0.46
N VAL A 90 0.15 2.79 -0.22
CA VAL A 90 0.00 3.49 -1.50
C VAL A 90 0.30 4.99 -1.37
N LYS A 91 -0.18 5.64 -0.30
CA LYS A 91 0.13 7.05 0.01
C LYS A 91 1.62 7.26 0.24
N VAL A 92 2.29 6.35 0.95
CA VAL A 92 3.75 6.40 1.15
C VAL A 92 4.51 6.28 -0.18
N LEU A 93 4.07 5.40 -1.09
CA LEU A 93 4.68 5.28 -2.42
C LEU A 93 4.45 6.54 -3.27
N GLN A 94 3.26 7.16 -3.19
CA GLN A 94 2.97 8.45 -3.82
C GLN A 94 3.87 9.56 -3.27
N PHE A 95 4.08 9.59 -1.96
CA PHE A 95 4.99 10.50 -1.29
C PHE A 95 6.43 10.36 -1.78
N ILE A 96 6.96 9.13 -1.86
CA ILE A 96 8.30 8.86 -2.44
C ILE A 96 8.39 9.40 -3.88
N ASN A 97 7.37 9.15 -4.69
CA ASN A 97 7.36 9.61 -6.07
C ASN A 97 7.31 11.14 -6.14
N ALA A 98 6.55 11.83 -5.28
CA ALA A 98 6.53 13.30 -5.26
C ALA A 98 7.94 13.90 -5.09
N TYR A 99 8.77 13.32 -4.21
CA TYR A 99 10.18 13.73 -4.06
C TYR A 99 11.01 13.46 -5.33
N ARG A 100 10.84 12.31 -5.98
CA ARG A 100 11.53 11.99 -7.25
C ARG A 100 11.18 12.96 -8.38
N PHE A 101 9.91 13.35 -8.48
CA PHE A 101 9.43 14.25 -9.54
C PHE A 101 9.76 15.71 -9.26
N ARG A 102 9.54 16.19 -8.02
CA ARG A 102 9.50 17.62 -7.70
C ARG A 102 10.50 18.06 -6.64
N GLY A 103 11.25 17.14 -6.02
CA GLY A 103 12.16 17.48 -4.92
C GLY A 103 13.23 18.50 -5.29
N HIS A 104 13.67 18.51 -6.55
CA HIS A 104 14.61 19.49 -7.07
C HIS A 104 14.12 20.94 -6.97
N LEU A 105 12.80 21.19 -6.89
CA LEU A 105 12.22 22.53 -6.74
C LEU A 105 12.44 23.12 -5.34
N GLU A 106 12.56 22.27 -4.32
CA GLU A 106 12.89 22.66 -2.94
C GLU A 106 14.37 22.44 -2.58
N ALA A 107 15.21 22.09 -3.56
CA ALA A 107 16.63 21.87 -3.34
C ALA A 107 17.39 23.18 -3.02
N HIS A 108 18.41 23.06 -2.16
CA HIS A 108 19.25 24.18 -1.73
C HIS A 108 20.38 24.44 -2.73
N LEU A 109 20.03 25.02 -3.88
CA LEU A 109 20.96 25.23 -4.99
C LEU A 109 21.63 26.61 -5.02
N ASP A 110 21.04 27.60 -4.35
CA ASP A 110 21.55 28.96 -4.32
C ASP A 110 22.48 29.17 -3.10
N PRO A 111 23.81 29.24 -3.29
CA PRO A 111 24.75 29.45 -2.19
C PRO A 111 24.64 30.86 -1.58
N LEU A 112 24.09 31.83 -2.32
CA LEU A 112 23.88 33.20 -1.85
C LEU A 112 22.52 33.39 -1.19
N ASN A 113 21.63 32.39 -1.31
CA ASN A 113 20.27 32.41 -0.78
C ASN A 113 19.45 33.63 -1.25
N TYR A 114 19.82 34.22 -2.38
CA TYR A 114 19.21 35.42 -2.95
C TYR A 114 17.79 35.15 -3.48
N TYR A 115 17.58 33.94 -4.00
CA TYR A 115 16.31 33.48 -4.54
C TYR A 115 15.48 32.64 -3.57
N ARG A 116 15.76 32.67 -2.25
CA ARG A 116 15.02 31.87 -1.25
C ARG A 116 13.51 32.08 -1.31
N TRP A 117 13.07 33.30 -1.61
CA TRP A 117 11.66 33.66 -1.75
C TRP A 117 11.01 33.08 -3.02
N LYS A 118 11.81 32.56 -3.97
CA LYS A 118 11.36 31.83 -5.16
C LYS A 118 11.45 30.32 -5.01
N THR A 119 11.98 29.79 -3.90
CA THR A 119 11.87 28.35 -3.65
C THR A 119 10.39 28.03 -3.57
N SER A 120 9.89 27.43 -4.65
CA SER A 120 8.48 27.09 -4.78
C SER A 120 8.16 26.09 -3.69
N HIS A 121 7.31 26.46 -2.75
CA HIS A 121 6.74 25.47 -1.84
C HIS A 121 5.98 24.46 -2.70
N VAL A 122 6.35 23.19 -2.59
CA VAL A 122 5.72 22.08 -3.30
C VAL A 122 4.87 21.31 -2.28
N PRO A 123 3.54 21.49 -2.27
CA PRO A 123 2.67 20.84 -1.29
C PRO A 123 2.83 19.32 -1.28
N GLU A 124 3.13 18.70 -2.42
CA GLU A 124 3.26 17.25 -2.53
C GLU A 124 4.50 16.68 -1.81
N LEU A 125 5.45 17.51 -1.38
CA LEU A 125 6.58 17.11 -0.54
C LEU A 125 6.21 17.02 0.95
N ASP A 126 5.03 17.51 1.33
CA ASP A 126 4.47 17.33 2.67
C ASP A 126 3.65 16.03 2.73
N TYR A 127 3.90 15.20 3.74
CA TYR A 127 3.17 13.95 3.94
C TYR A 127 1.68 14.20 4.22
N HIS A 128 1.32 15.36 4.80
CA HIS A 128 -0.08 15.75 4.99
C HIS A 128 -0.87 15.83 3.69
N TYR A 129 -0.21 16.22 2.59
CA TYR A 129 -0.85 16.29 1.26
C TYR A 129 -1.33 14.93 0.79
N HIS A 130 -0.64 13.85 1.16
CA HIS A 130 -1.01 12.47 0.84
C HIS A 130 -2.01 11.88 1.83
N GLY A 131 -2.49 12.68 2.80
CA GLY A 131 -3.39 12.23 3.86
C GLY A 131 -2.72 11.28 4.85
N LEU A 132 -1.43 11.49 5.11
CA LEU A 132 -0.69 10.92 6.24
C LEU A 132 -0.67 11.96 7.38
N THR A 133 -0.64 11.48 8.62
CA THR A 133 -0.73 12.29 9.84
C THR A 133 0.56 12.23 10.63
N GLU A 134 0.72 13.11 11.62
CA GLU A 134 1.88 13.05 12.52
C GLU A 134 2.01 11.72 13.28
N GLN A 135 0.89 11.05 13.55
CA GLN A 135 0.90 9.72 14.19
C GLN A 135 1.54 8.67 13.29
N ASP A 136 1.34 8.79 11.97
CA ASP A 136 1.91 7.87 10.98
C ASP A 136 3.43 8.01 10.88
N LEU A 137 4.02 9.13 11.32
CA LEU A 137 5.47 9.30 11.36
C LEU A 137 6.14 8.24 12.22
N ASP A 138 5.43 7.75 13.24
CA ASP A 138 5.91 6.72 14.14
C ASP A 138 5.70 5.28 13.61
N GLU A 139 4.92 5.11 12.55
CA GLU A 139 4.60 3.82 11.94
C GLU A 139 5.73 3.30 11.05
N THR A 140 5.88 1.97 11.03
CA THR A 140 6.84 1.26 10.16
C THR A 140 6.10 0.67 8.96
N PHE A 141 6.58 0.99 7.76
CA PHE A 141 6.02 0.50 6.50
C PHE A 141 6.94 -0.54 5.88
N ASN A 142 6.36 -1.63 5.37
CA ASN A 142 7.08 -2.56 4.50
C ASN A 142 7.02 -2.05 3.05
N ILE A 143 8.17 -1.68 2.52
CA ILE A 143 8.36 -1.12 1.18
C ILE A 143 9.05 -2.11 0.23
N ASN A 144 9.35 -3.34 0.65
CA ASN A 144 9.92 -4.41 -0.17
C ASN A 144 11.10 -3.94 -1.05
N HIS A 145 12.11 -3.28 -0.46
CA HIS A 145 13.29 -2.75 -1.16
C HIS A 145 13.02 -1.66 -2.21
N TYR A 146 11.83 -1.05 -2.23
CA TYR A 146 11.45 -0.04 -3.23
C TYR A 146 12.33 1.23 -3.22
N VAL A 147 12.88 1.58 -2.06
CA VAL A 147 13.76 2.74 -1.86
C VAL A 147 14.84 2.39 -0.82
N TYR A 148 16.05 2.94 -0.98
CA TYR A 148 17.16 2.81 -0.02
C TYR A 148 17.55 1.36 0.34
N LYS A 149 17.21 0.36 -0.48
CA LYS A 149 17.52 -1.06 -0.26
C LYS A 149 17.08 -1.61 1.11
N ARG A 150 16.00 -1.06 1.68
CA ARG A 150 15.42 -1.53 2.94
C ARG A 150 14.10 -2.25 2.69
N ASP A 151 13.85 -3.33 3.43
CA ASP A 151 12.55 -3.98 3.45
C ASP A 151 11.51 -3.11 4.17
N THR A 152 11.87 -2.56 5.32
CA THR A 152 10.99 -1.76 6.16
C THR A 152 11.63 -0.41 6.50
N ILE A 153 10.78 0.60 6.65
CA ILE A 153 11.22 1.95 7.04
C ILE A 153 10.13 2.68 7.82
N LYS A 154 10.55 3.46 8.81
CA LYS A 154 9.67 4.35 9.56
C LYS A 154 9.35 5.59 8.73
N LEU A 155 8.09 6.05 8.68
CA LEU A 155 7.72 7.18 7.79
C LEU A 155 8.51 8.46 8.12
N GLY A 156 8.74 8.77 9.39
CA GLY A 156 9.56 9.93 9.78
C GLY A 156 11.01 9.82 9.29
N GLU A 157 11.60 8.63 9.35
CA GLU A 157 12.95 8.38 8.82
C GLU A 157 12.97 8.50 7.29
N LEU A 158 11.97 7.91 6.62
CA LEU A 158 11.80 8.00 5.17
C LEU A 158 11.71 9.46 4.71
N ALA A 159 10.88 10.28 5.36
CA ALA A 159 10.73 11.69 5.04
C ALA A 159 12.05 12.47 5.17
N HIS A 160 12.82 12.20 6.24
CA HIS A 160 14.15 12.79 6.41
C HIS A 160 15.11 12.38 5.29
N MET A 161 15.19 11.08 4.98
CA MET A 161 16.08 10.55 3.94
C MET A 161 15.72 11.10 2.56
N LEU A 162 14.43 11.17 2.21
CA LEU A 162 13.96 11.74 0.94
C LEU A 162 14.35 13.21 0.81
N LYS A 163 14.17 13.99 1.89
CA LYS A 163 14.56 15.41 1.92
C LYS A 163 16.07 15.58 1.74
N GLU A 164 16.89 14.77 2.41
CA GLU A 164 18.35 14.82 2.25
C GLU A 164 18.79 14.39 0.83
N THR A 165 18.09 13.43 0.24
CA THR A 165 18.40 12.88 -1.09
C THR A 165 18.03 13.83 -2.23
N TYR A 166 16.83 14.41 -2.20
CA TYR A 166 16.25 15.16 -3.33
C TYR A 166 16.20 16.68 -3.13
N CYS A 167 16.24 17.15 -1.88
CA CYS A 167 16.16 18.57 -1.51
C CYS A 167 17.48 19.11 -0.92
N GLY A 168 18.58 18.35 -1.04
CA GLY A 168 19.91 18.76 -0.59
C GLY A 168 20.54 19.82 -1.49
N SER A 169 21.87 19.82 -1.58
CA SER A 169 22.62 20.74 -2.45
C SER A 169 22.67 20.31 -3.93
N ILE A 170 21.91 19.28 -4.31
CA ILE A 170 21.82 18.78 -5.68
C ILE A 170 20.33 18.66 -6.02
N GLY A 171 19.90 19.30 -7.10
CA GLY A 171 18.53 19.23 -7.63
C GLY A 171 18.56 18.43 -8.91
N LEU A 172 18.24 17.13 -8.83
CA LEU A 172 18.26 16.24 -9.99
C LEU A 172 16.86 16.13 -10.60
N GLU A 173 16.78 16.41 -11.90
CA GLU A 173 15.55 16.26 -12.68
C GLU A 173 15.75 15.12 -13.69
N PHE A 174 15.16 13.95 -13.42
CA PHE A 174 15.40 12.75 -14.24
C PHE A 174 14.13 11.96 -14.59
N MET A 175 12.99 12.27 -13.96
CA MET A 175 11.76 11.50 -14.16
C MET A 175 11.18 11.61 -15.58
N HIS A 176 11.57 12.65 -16.33
CA HIS A 176 11.20 12.86 -17.73
C HIS A 176 11.97 11.96 -18.72
N VAL A 177 13.04 11.29 -18.28
CA VAL A 177 13.79 10.32 -19.09
C VAL A 177 12.86 9.18 -19.51
N GLN A 178 12.85 8.88 -20.80
CA GLN A 178 11.98 7.84 -21.38
C GLN A 178 12.55 6.43 -21.20
N ASP A 179 13.88 6.32 -21.21
CA ASP A 179 14.59 5.07 -20.99
C ASP A 179 14.47 4.62 -19.52
N MET A 180 13.88 3.45 -19.33
CA MET A 180 13.63 2.88 -18.01
C MET A 180 14.93 2.44 -17.32
N GLU A 181 15.89 1.89 -18.06
CA GLU A 181 17.17 1.43 -17.51
C GLU A 181 17.97 2.63 -16.97
N GLN A 182 18.04 3.71 -17.74
CA GLN A 182 18.71 4.94 -17.32
C GLN A 182 18.04 5.56 -16.09
N LYS A 183 16.71 5.57 -16.06
CA LYS A 183 15.93 6.10 -14.92
C LYS A 183 16.20 5.30 -13.65
N LEU A 184 16.15 3.98 -13.72
CA LEU A 184 16.43 3.10 -12.58
C LEU A 184 17.88 3.20 -12.13
N TRP A 185 18.83 3.31 -13.06
CA TRP A 185 20.24 3.51 -12.74
C TRP A 185 20.49 4.82 -11.99
N LEU A 186 19.93 5.94 -12.48
CA LEU A 186 20.03 7.25 -11.81
C LEU A 186 19.39 7.22 -10.42
N GLN A 187 18.19 6.64 -10.32
CA GLN A 187 17.49 6.48 -9.04
C GLN A 187 18.33 5.69 -8.04
N GLY A 188 18.81 4.51 -8.43
CA GLY A 188 19.61 3.65 -7.56
C GLY A 188 20.94 4.31 -7.15
N LYS A 189 21.58 5.05 -8.06
CA LYS A 189 22.81 5.79 -7.76
C LYS A 189 22.56 6.88 -6.72
N LEU A 190 21.51 7.67 -6.89
CA LEU A 190 21.18 8.78 -6.00
C LEU A 190 20.73 8.29 -4.62
N GLU A 191 19.82 7.31 -4.57
CA GLU A 191 19.28 6.77 -3.31
C GLU A 191 20.35 6.00 -2.52
N SER A 192 21.37 5.42 -3.18
CA SER A 192 22.49 4.77 -2.48
C SER A 192 23.49 5.73 -1.80
N ARG A 193 23.39 7.05 -2.06
CA ARG A 193 24.35 8.03 -1.56
C ARG A 193 24.33 8.18 -0.04
N LEU A 194 23.16 8.05 0.58
CA LEU A 194 23.04 8.15 2.04
C LEU A 194 23.73 7.00 2.77
N GLU A 195 23.91 5.86 2.11
CA GLU A 195 24.60 4.70 2.69
C GLU A 195 26.12 4.82 2.62
N LYS A 196 26.66 5.66 1.72
CA LYS A 196 28.10 5.71 1.44
C LYS A 196 28.61 7.15 1.35
N PRO A 197 29.54 7.59 2.21
CA PRO A 197 30.16 8.90 2.07
C PRO A 197 30.85 9.02 0.71
N LEU A 198 30.59 10.12 -0.01
CA LEU A 198 31.11 10.33 -1.36
C LEU A 198 32.65 10.40 -1.42
N PHE A 199 33.27 10.87 -0.34
CA PHE A 199 34.71 11.09 -0.25
C PHE A 199 35.24 10.53 1.06
N SER A 200 36.38 9.85 0.96
CA SER A 200 37.22 9.48 2.09
C SER A 200 37.76 10.73 2.79
N LYS A 201 38.31 10.54 4.00
CA LYS A 201 38.90 11.65 4.76
C LYS A 201 40.10 12.28 4.03
N GLU A 202 40.87 11.46 3.32
CA GLU A 202 42.06 11.90 2.58
C GLU A 202 41.67 12.76 1.37
N GLU A 203 40.65 12.35 0.61
CA GLU A 203 40.16 13.12 -0.55
C GLU A 203 39.63 14.51 -0.14
N LYS A 204 39.01 14.63 1.04
CA LYS A 204 38.53 15.92 1.57
C LYS A 204 39.64 16.88 1.99
N LEU A 205 40.86 16.39 2.25
CA LEU A 205 41.99 17.24 2.62
C LEU A 205 42.74 17.80 1.41
N ILE A 206 42.48 17.25 0.22
CA ILE A 206 43.16 17.59 -1.04
C ILE A 206 42.30 18.52 -1.92
N SER A 207 40.98 18.60 -1.69
CA SER A 207 40.04 19.50 -2.38
C SER A 207 39.90 20.86 -1.71
#